data_AF-A0A4U9XTW9-F1
#
_entry.id   AF-A0A4U9XTW9-F1
#
_cell.length_a   1.000
_cell.length_b   1.000
_cell.length_c   1.000
_cell.angle_alpha   90.00
_cell.angle_beta   90.00
_cell.angle_gamma   90.00
#
_symmetry.space_group_name_H-M   'P 1'
#
loop_
_entity.id
_entity.type
_entity.pdbx_description
1 polymer ?
#
loop_
_entity_poly.entity_id
_entity_poly.type
_entity_poly.pdbx_seq_one_letter_code
_entity_poly.pdbx_strand_id
1 'polypeptide(L)'
;MVDDYEGLTIAFPDTLITSAPLGIMVESVFNWRDQGDDFAIIQDKLAIQISHTSAFIMVDDLDHLVKGGRLSNGAAILGNLLSIKPILYFNNQGVIEVYEKVRTEKKATKRLIEIIKEATASGQYRIIVIHGNAPEKAEELRQHLLESGVGSDVSLATFGSVIGTHLGAGSIALGYIPVI
;
A
#
# COMPACT_ATOMS: atom_id res chain seq x y z
N MET A 1 3.58 17.48 -22.51
CA MET A 1 4.34 16.98 -21.34
C MET A 1 5.00 15.63 -21.62
N VAL A 2 4.29 14.68 -22.25
CA VAL A 2 4.88 13.40 -22.71
C VAL A 2 5.50 13.54 -24.11
N ASP A 3 4.87 14.36 -24.96
CA ASP A 3 5.29 14.61 -26.35
C ASP A 3 6.09 15.91 -26.54
N ASP A 4 6.51 16.56 -25.44
CA ASP A 4 7.16 17.89 -25.50
C ASP A 4 8.65 17.81 -25.92
N TYR A 5 9.23 16.63 -25.95
CA TYR A 5 10.67 16.42 -26.14
C TYR A 5 10.94 15.51 -27.35
N GLU A 6 11.37 16.12 -28.46
CA GLU A 6 11.76 15.37 -29.66
C GLU A 6 12.93 14.41 -29.37
N GLY A 7 12.82 13.17 -29.83
CA GLY A 7 13.82 12.13 -29.63
C GLY A 7 13.81 11.45 -28.24
N LEU A 8 12.85 11.79 -27.37
CA LEU A 8 12.70 11.17 -26.05
C LEU A 8 11.29 10.56 -25.90
N THR A 9 11.22 9.24 -25.79
CA THR A 9 9.98 8.54 -25.46
C THR A 9 9.75 8.57 -23.94
N ILE A 10 8.57 9.02 -23.52
CA ILE A 10 8.20 9.18 -22.11
C ILE A 10 6.89 8.43 -21.84
N ALA A 11 6.75 7.87 -20.64
CA ALA A 11 5.50 7.33 -20.16
C ALA A 11 5.28 7.71 -18.69
N PHE A 12 4.04 8.06 -18.35
CA PHE A 12 3.61 8.35 -16.98
C PHE A 12 2.41 7.48 -16.62
N PRO A 13 2.59 6.16 -16.40
CA PRO A 13 1.52 5.33 -15.91
C PRO A 13 1.11 5.79 -14.51
N ASP A 14 -0.19 5.90 -14.27
CA ASP A 14 -0.70 6.14 -12.92
C ASP A 14 -0.53 4.87 -12.10
N THR A 15 0.32 4.94 -11.08
CA THR A 15 0.69 3.78 -10.26
C THR A 15 -0.39 3.36 -9.27
N LEU A 16 -1.39 4.22 -9.02
CA LEU A 16 -2.50 4.00 -8.08
C LEU A 16 -2.07 3.72 -6.62
N ILE A 17 -0.78 3.87 -6.30
CA ILE A 17 -0.21 3.52 -4.99
C ILE A 17 0.91 4.50 -4.60
N THR A 18 1.42 4.38 -3.39
CA THR A 18 2.58 5.14 -2.89
C THR A 18 3.38 4.31 -1.89
N SER A 19 4.38 4.92 -1.24
CA SER A 19 5.23 4.29 -0.23
C SER A 19 6.04 3.10 -0.79
N ALA A 20 6.29 2.07 0.02
CA ALA A 20 7.14 0.95 -0.35
C ALA A 20 6.72 0.25 -1.66
N PRO A 21 5.42 -0.04 -1.94
CA PRO A 21 5.04 -0.61 -3.23
C PRO A 21 5.48 0.21 -4.45
N LEU A 22 5.33 1.54 -4.39
CA LEU A 22 5.81 2.43 -5.46
C LEU A 22 7.35 2.39 -5.60
N GLY A 23 8.07 2.35 -4.48
CA GLY A 23 9.52 2.18 -4.49
C GLY A 23 9.95 0.85 -5.12
N ILE A 24 9.20 -0.22 -4.88
CA ILE A 24 9.45 -1.54 -5.46
C ILE A 24 9.15 -1.54 -6.96
N MET A 25 8.13 -0.82 -7.44
CA MET A 25 7.92 -0.65 -8.89
C MET A 25 9.15 -0.03 -9.56
N VAL A 26 9.77 0.96 -8.93
CA VAL A 26 11.02 1.57 -9.43
C VAL A 26 12.18 0.57 -9.41
N GLU A 27 12.34 -0.20 -8.32
CA GLU A 27 13.33 -1.28 -8.23
C GLU A 27 13.13 -2.33 -9.35
N SER A 28 11.89 -2.74 -9.59
CA SER A 28 11.51 -3.68 -10.63
C SER A 28 11.87 -3.19 -12.03
N VAL A 29 11.63 -1.90 -12.33
CA VAL A 29 12.03 -1.29 -13.61
C VAL A 29 13.54 -1.44 -13.87
N PHE A 30 14.38 -1.19 -12.87
CA PHE A 30 15.83 -1.40 -13.00
C PHE A 30 16.20 -2.88 -13.17
N ASN A 31 15.57 -3.77 -12.40
CA ASN A 31 15.82 -5.21 -12.50
C ASN A 31 15.47 -5.75 -13.90
N TRP A 32 14.35 -5.34 -14.48
CA TRP A 32 13.95 -5.72 -15.84
C TRP A 32 14.85 -5.10 -16.91
N ARG A 33 15.29 -3.85 -16.71
CA ARG A 33 16.30 -3.23 -17.58
C ARG A 33 17.62 -4.03 -17.59
N ASP A 34 18.06 -4.53 -16.44
CA ASP A 34 19.27 -5.35 -16.32
C ASP A 34 19.09 -6.74 -16.96
N GLN A 35 17.85 -7.24 -17.05
CA GLN A 35 17.50 -8.44 -17.81
C GLN A 35 17.48 -8.21 -19.33
N GLY A 36 17.57 -6.96 -19.78
CA GLY A 36 17.57 -6.59 -21.19
C GLY A 36 16.18 -6.29 -21.76
N ASP A 37 15.16 -6.14 -20.92
CA ASP A 37 13.83 -5.76 -21.38
C ASP A 37 13.83 -4.34 -21.99
N ASP A 38 13.08 -4.18 -23.06
CA ASP A 38 12.88 -2.89 -23.71
C ASP A 38 11.79 -2.06 -23.02
N PHE A 39 11.63 -0.82 -23.48
CA PHE A 39 10.69 0.13 -22.89
C PHE A 39 9.24 -0.38 -22.87
N ALA A 40 8.78 -1.03 -23.95
CA ALA A 40 7.40 -1.51 -24.06
C ALA A 40 7.16 -2.70 -23.13
N ILE A 41 8.10 -3.65 -23.07
CA ILE A 41 8.01 -4.82 -22.17
C ILE A 41 8.01 -4.37 -20.70
N ILE A 42 8.83 -3.38 -20.34
CA ILE A 42 8.86 -2.80 -19.00
C ILE A 42 7.50 -2.16 -18.66
N GLN A 43 6.87 -1.44 -19.59
CA GLN A 43 5.54 -0.88 -19.39
C GLN A 43 4.48 -1.96 -19.16
N ASP A 44 4.52 -3.05 -19.93
CA ASP A 44 3.57 -4.16 -19.76
C ASP A 44 3.73 -4.85 -18.40
N LYS A 45 4.97 -5.13 -17.97
CA LYS A 45 5.25 -5.70 -16.64
C LYS A 45 4.83 -4.76 -15.52
N LEU A 46 5.06 -3.45 -15.67
CA LEU A 46 4.64 -2.45 -14.70
C LEU A 46 3.10 -2.36 -14.61
N ALA A 47 2.39 -2.48 -15.73
CA ALA A 47 0.92 -2.52 -15.74
C ALA A 47 0.37 -3.75 -14.98
N ILE A 48 1.05 -4.89 -15.07
CA ILE A 48 0.71 -6.08 -14.28
C ILE A 48 0.94 -5.81 -12.78
N GLN A 49 2.07 -5.21 -12.41
CA GLN A 49 2.31 -4.82 -11.01
C GLN A 49 1.24 -3.85 -10.51
N ILE A 50 0.91 -2.80 -11.26
CA ILE A 50 -0.09 -1.80 -10.86
C ILE A 50 -1.45 -2.46 -10.61
N SER A 51 -1.90 -3.33 -11.51
CA SER A 51 -3.22 -3.98 -11.40
C SER A 51 -3.36 -4.98 -10.24
N HIS A 52 -2.24 -5.43 -9.66
CA HIS A 52 -2.21 -6.43 -8.58
C HIS A 52 -1.53 -5.90 -7.30
N THR A 53 -1.35 -4.59 -7.20
CA THR A 53 -0.76 -3.93 -6.04
C THR A 53 -1.83 -3.15 -5.29
N SER A 54 -1.82 -3.25 -3.96
CA SER A 54 -2.55 -2.31 -3.10
C SER A 54 -1.89 -2.25 -1.72
N ALA A 55 -2.46 -1.45 -0.84
CA ALA A 55 -2.11 -1.41 0.56
C ALA A 55 -3.35 -1.24 1.42
N PHE A 56 -3.37 -1.94 2.55
CA PHE A 56 -4.38 -1.78 3.60
C PHE A 56 -3.81 -0.94 4.73
N ILE A 57 -4.61 -0.03 5.29
CA ILE A 57 -4.15 0.99 6.24
C ILE A 57 -5.04 0.96 7.48
N MET A 58 -4.39 1.07 8.64
CA MET A 58 -5.00 1.34 9.93
C MET A 58 -4.36 2.59 10.52
N VAL A 59 -5.19 3.52 10.99
CA VAL A 59 -4.75 4.74 11.63
C VAL A 59 -5.30 4.82 13.05
N ASP A 60 -4.60 5.54 13.92
CA ASP A 60 -5.10 5.75 15.28
C ASP A 60 -6.29 6.71 15.30
N ASP A 61 -6.27 7.70 14.41
CA ASP A 61 -7.32 8.70 14.20
C ASP A 61 -7.43 9.03 12.71
N LEU A 62 -8.66 9.26 12.24
CA LEU A 62 -8.99 9.59 10.86
C LEU A 62 -8.90 11.10 10.56
N ASP A 63 -8.78 11.95 11.59
CA ASP A 63 -8.73 13.40 11.43
C ASP A 63 -7.69 13.86 10.40
N HIS A 64 -6.50 13.28 10.40
CA HIS A 64 -5.43 13.62 9.45
C HIS A 64 -5.83 13.34 8.01
N LEU A 65 -6.44 12.18 7.77
CA LEU A 65 -6.89 11.75 6.45
C LEU A 65 -8.04 12.60 5.94
N VAL A 66 -8.99 12.94 6.83
CA VAL A 66 -10.16 13.77 6.49
C VAL A 66 -9.77 15.22 6.26
N LYS A 67 -9.05 15.86 7.20
CA LYS A 67 -8.57 17.25 7.04
C LYS A 67 -7.57 17.37 5.89
N GLY A 68 -6.80 16.32 5.64
CA GLY A 68 -5.91 16.21 4.49
C GLY A 68 -6.66 15.97 3.17
N GLY A 69 -7.94 15.60 3.18
CA GLY A 69 -8.73 15.35 1.97
C GLY A 69 -8.32 14.11 1.18
N ARG A 70 -7.64 13.14 1.81
CA ARG A 70 -7.16 11.91 1.15
C ARG A 70 -8.08 10.72 1.37
N LEU A 71 -9.05 10.81 2.28
CA LEU A 71 -10.09 9.79 2.47
C LEU A 71 -11.35 10.15 1.69
N SER A 72 -11.76 9.27 0.77
CA SER A 72 -13.00 9.41 0.01
C SER A 72 -14.21 9.55 0.94
N ASN A 73 -15.05 10.55 0.68
CA ASN A 73 -16.22 10.90 1.50
C ASN A 73 -15.91 11.13 3.00
N GLY A 74 -14.66 11.44 3.33
CA GLY A 74 -14.17 11.49 4.71
C GLY A 74 -14.99 12.38 5.66
N ALA A 75 -15.38 13.58 5.20
CA ALA A 75 -16.16 14.52 6.00
C ALA A 75 -17.54 13.98 6.40
N ALA A 76 -18.18 13.19 5.53
CA ALA A 76 -19.52 12.63 5.78
C ALA A 76 -19.50 11.45 6.77
N ILE A 77 -18.36 10.78 6.91
CA ILE A 77 -18.24 9.53 7.68
C ILE A 77 -17.45 9.68 8.99
N LEU A 78 -16.76 10.82 9.20
CA LEU A 78 -15.86 11.04 10.33
C LEU A 78 -16.50 10.69 11.68
N GLY A 79 -17.68 11.23 11.99
CA GLY A 79 -18.36 11.01 13.27
C GLY A 79 -18.70 9.54 13.57
N ASN A 80 -19.03 8.75 12.53
CA ASN A 80 -19.38 7.34 12.69
C ASN A 80 -18.15 6.42 12.78
N LEU A 81 -16.98 6.89 12.35
CA LEU A 81 -15.76 6.10 12.34
C LEU A 81 -14.86 6.34 13.55
N LEU A 82 -15.02 7.46 14.27
CA LEU A 82 -14.24 7.77 15.49
C LEU A 82 -14.33 6.68 16.58
N SER A 83 -15.44 5.94 16.64
CA SER A 83 -15.68 4.89 17.65
C SER A 83 -15.17 3.51 17.25
N ILE A 84 -14.51 3.38 16.09
CA ILE A 84 -14.03 2.11 15.55
C ILE A 84 -12.60 2.25 15.01
N LYS A 85 -11.98 1.13 14.62
CA LYS A 85 -10.67 1.05 13.97
C LYS A 85 -10.87 0.48 12.57
N PRO A 86 -11.35 1.28 11.60
CA PRO A 86 -11.65 0.77 10.27
C PRO A 86 -10.36 0.38 9.54
N ILE A 87 -10.46 -0.63 8.69
CA ILE A 87 -9.44 -0.94 7.70
C ILE A 87 -9.75 -0.10 6.46
N LEU A 88 -8.77 0.66 6.01
CA LEU A 88 -8.82 1.42 4.77
C LEU A 88 -7.99 0.71 3.70
N TYR A 89 -8.18 1.05 2.43
CA TYR A 89 -7.34 0.53 1.35
C TYR A 89 -7.32 1.48 0.14
N PHE A 90 -6.34 1.28 -0.74
CA PHE A 90 -6.37 1.86 -2.07
C PHE A 90 -7.27 1.03 -2.98
N ASN A 91 -8.36 1.63 -3.47
CA ASN A 91 -9.24 0.99 -4.42
C ASN A 91 -8.62 0.91 -5.83
N ASN A 92 -9.35 0.33 -6.77
CA ASN A 92 -8.89 0.14 -8.16
C ASN A 92 -8.70 1.47 -8.94
N GLN A 93 -9.00 2.62 -8.33
CA GLN A 93 -8.76 3.96 -8.88
C GLN A 93 -7.65 4.70 -8.10
N GLY A 94 -6.94 4.02 -7.19
CA GLY A 94 -5.87 4.62 -6.39
C GLY A 94 -6.38 5.58 -5.29
N VAL A 95 -7.66 5.49 -4.94
CA VAL A 95 -8.28 6.34 -3.92
C VAL A 95 -8.39 5.59 -2.60
N ILE A 96 -8.06 6.26 -1.49
CA ILE A 96 -8.22 5.66 -0.16
C ILE A 96 -9.70 5.69 0.23
N GLU A 97 -10.25 4.52 0.53
CA GLU A 97 -11.62 4.35 1.02
C GLU A 97 -11.70 3.34 2.16
N VAL A 98 -12.85 3.26 2.81
CA VAL A 98 -13.10 2.30 3.87
C VAL A 98 -13.31 0.92 3.25
N TYR A 99 -12.40 -0.02 3.54
CA TYR A 99 -12.55 -1.41 3.14
C TYR A 99 -13.54 -2.13 4.08
N GLU A 100 -13.29 -2.06 5.38
CA GLU A 100 -14.09 -2.77 6.39
C GLU A 100 -14.15 -2.01 7.71
N LYS A 101 -15.33 -1.98 8.33
CA LYS A 101 -15.55 -1.35 9.64
C LYS A 101 -15.25 -2.36 10.75
N VAL A 102 -14.07 -2.26 11.36
CA VAL A 102 -13.66 -3.14 12.46
C VAL A 102 -13.61 -2.38 13.78
N ARG A 103 -14.05 -2.99 14.88
CA ARG A 103 -14.20 -2.30 16.18
C ARG A 103 -12.92 -2.21 17.01
N THR A 104 -12.02 -3.18 16.88
CA THR A 104 -10.82 -3.27 17.72
C THR A 104 -9.60 -3.55 16.87
N GLU A 105 -8.46 -3.02 17.30
CA GLU A 105 -7.17 -3.21 16.63
C GLU A 105 -6.82 -4.70 16.48
N LYS A 106 -6.97 -5.50 17.55
CA LYS A 106 -6.76 -6.95 17.49
C LYS A 106 -7.59 -7.66 16.40
N LYS A 107 -8.85 -7.26 16.21
CA LYS A 107 -9.70 -7.83 15.14
C LYS A 107 -9.23 -7.35 13.77
N ALA A 108 -8.82 -6.09 13.66
CA ALA A 108 -8.36 -5.51 12.41
C ALA A 108 -7.04 -6.17 11.96
N THR A 109 -6.09 -6.37 12.87
CA THR A 109 -4.84 -7.14 12.63
C THR A 109 -5.13 -8.54 12.09
N LYS A 110 -6.03 -9.30 12.74
CA LYS A 110 -6.41 -10.64 12.26
C LYS A 110 -7.02 -10.58 10.85
N ARG A 111 -7.90 -9.61 10.62
CA ARG A 111 -8.57 -9.43 9.33
C ARG A 111 -7.58 -9.05 8.22
N LEU A 112 -6.58 -8.20 8.50
CA LEU A 112 -5.51 -7.88 7.55
C LEU A 112 -4.74 -9.12 7.08
N ILE A 113 -4.43 -10.04 7.99
CA ILE A 113 -3.72 -11.29 7.65
C ILE A 113 -4.57 -12.14 6.71
N GLU A 114 -5.87 -12.27 6.99
CA GLU A 114 -6.80 -13.01 6.12
C GLU A 114 -6.89 -12.38 4.73
N ILE A 115 -7.05 -11.05 4.66
CA ILE A 115 -7.12 -10.30 3.41
C ILE A 115 -5.86 -10.51 2.57
N ILE A 116 -4.67 -10.36 3.17
CA ILE A 116 -3.42 -10.52 2.42
C ILE A 116 -3.24 -11.96 1.96
N LYS A 117 -3.57 -12.95 2.81
CA LYS A 117 -3.52 -14.35 2.42
C LYS A 117 -4.37 -14.63 1.16
N GLU A 118 -5.55 -14.03 1.08
CA GLU A 118 -6.42 -14.12 -0.10
C GLU A 118 -5.84 -13.38 -1.30
N ALA A 119 -5.40 -12.12 -1.11
CA ALA A 119 -4.88 -11.26 -2.17
C ALA A 119 -3.59 -11.79 -2.82
N THR A 120 -2.74 -12.47 -2.05
CA THR A 120 -1.45 -12.99 -2.51
C THR A 120 -1.50 -14.49 -2.83
N ALA A 121 -2.67 -15.11 -2.88
CA ALA A 121 -2.80 -16.56 -3.12
C ALA A 121 -2.42 -16.98 -4.55
N SER A 122 -2.44 -16.05 -5.51
CA SER A 122 -2.26 -16.32 -6.94
C SER A 122 -0.80 -16.38 -7.41
N GLY A 123 0.18 -16.09 -6.55
CA GLY A 123 1.58 -16.06 -6.96
C GLY A 123 2.54 -15.59 -5.88
N GLN A 124 3.74 -15.19 -6.30
CA GLN A 124 4.75 -14.65 -5.40
C GLN A 124 4.58 -13.14 -5.24
N TYR A 125 4.49 -12.69 -3.99
CA TYR A 125 4.33 -11.28 -3.64
C TYR A 125 5.40 -10.85 -2.65
N ARG A 126 5.85 -9.61 -2.78
CA ARG A 126 6.55 -8.91 -1.70
C ARG A 126 5.51 -8.30 -0.78
N ILE A 127 5.68 -8.54 0.52
CA ILE A 127 4.78 -8.04 1.57
C ILE A 127 5.59 -7.11 2.46
N ILE A 128 5.03 -5.94 2.75
CA ILE A 128 5.73 -4.88 3.46
C ILE A 128 4.80 -4.30 4.53
N VAL A 129 5.24 -4.36 5.80
CA VAL A 129 4.59 -3.63 6.87
C VAL A 129 5.22 -2.24 6.95
N ILE A 130 4.39 -1.20 6.94
CA ILE A 130 4.82 0.20 6.89
C ILE A 130 4.25 0.93 8.11
N HIS A 131 5.05 1.73 8.81
CA HIS A 131 4.57 2.42 10.01
C HIS A 131 4.94 3.89 10.09
N GLY A 132 4.09 4.70 10.72
CA GLY A 132 4.37 6.07 11.10
C GLY A 132 4.50 6.17 12.63
N ASN A 133 5.73 6.19 13.17
CA ASN A 133 5.98 6.18 14.62
C ASN A 133 5.29 5.05 15.41
N ALA A 134 5.18 3.85 14.83
CA ALA A 134 4.60 2.67 15.48
C ALA A 134 5.47 1.40 15.29
N PRO A 135 6.76 1.42 15.65
CA PRO A 135 7.68 0.32 15.38
C PRO A 135 7.27 -0.99 16.06
N GLU A 136 6.78 -0.93 17.30
CA GLU A 136 6.35 -2.12 18.05
C GLU A 136 5.12 -2.80 17.40
N LYS A 137 4.12 -2.01 17.00
CA LYS A 137 2.94 -2.51 16.26
C LYS A 137 3.32 -3.12 14.92
N ALA A 138 4.29 -2.51 14.24
CA ALA A 138 4.78 -2.99 12.95
C ALA A 138 5.48 -4.35 13.08
N GLU A 139 6.33 -4.48 14.09
CA GLU A 139 7.03 -5.73 14.39
C GLU A 139 6.04 -6.84 14.81
N GLU A 140 5.05 -6.52 15.64
CA GLU A 140 4.00 -7.48 16.02
C GLU A 140 3.21 -7.98 14.79
N LEU A 141 2.77 -7.06 13.91
CA LEU A 141 2.08 -7.44 12.67
C LEU A 141 2.96 -8.28 11.75
N ARG A 142 4.24 -7.90 11.59
CA ARG A 142 5.21 -8.67 10.79
C ARG A 142 5.32 -10.10 11.33
N GLN A 143 5.43 -10.25 12.65
CA GLN A 143 5.59 -11.55 13.26
C GLN A 143 4.35 -12.43 13.09
N HIS A 144 3.14 -11.86 13.23
CA HIS A 144 1.91 -12.58 12.94
C HIS A 144 1.81 -13.02 11.47
N LEU A 145 2.29 -12.21 10.52
CA LEU A 145 2.31 -12.57 9.10
C LEU A 145 3.25 -13.77 8.86
N LEU A 146 4.46 -13.73 9.41
CA LEU A 146 5.43 -14.81 9.33
C LEU A 146 4.89 -16.12 9.95
N GLU A 147 4.28 -16.05 11.14
CA GLU A 147 3.67 -17.19 11.81
C GLU A 147 2.47 -17.78 11.06
N SER A 148 1.74 -16.94 10.32
CA SER A 148 0.61 -17.38 9.49
C SER A 148 1.03 -18.06 8.18
N GLY A 149 2.32 -18.04 7.85
CA GLY A 149 2.87 -18.56 6.58
C GLY A 149 2.58 -17.67 5.38
N VAL A 150 2.15 -16.42 5.61
CA VAL A 150 1.85 -15.45 4.56
C VAL A 150 3.15 -14.72 4.21
N GLY A 151 3.81 -15.21 3.18
CA GLY A 151 5.13 -14.73 2.74
C GLY A 151 6.29 -15.37 3.50
N SER A 152 7.40 -15.63 2.79
CA SER A 152 8.64 -16.13 3.38
C SER A 152 9.55 -15.03 3.90
N ASP A 153 9.34 -13.79 3.44
CA ASP A 153 10.08 -12.60 3.84
C ASP A 153 9.12 -11.41 3.84
N VAL A 154 8.89 -10.84 5.02
CA VAL A 154 8.02 -9.68 5.23
C VAL A 154 8.92 -8.53 5.67
N SER A 155 9.04 -7.52 4.83
CA SER A 155 9.93 -6.38 5.10
C SER A 155 9.24 -5.29 5.93
N LEU A 156 10.05 -4.44 6.56
CA LEU A 156 9.58 -3.24 7.27
C LEU A 156 9.96 -1.97 6.51
N ALA A 157 9.09 -0.98 6.53
CA ALA A 157 9.35 0.37 6.06
C ALA A 157 8.67 1.41 6.96
N THR A 158 8.96 2.69 6.72
CA THR A 158 8.42 3.79 7.50
C THR A 158 7.71 4.82 6.62
N PHE A 159 6.63 5.41 7.14
CA PHE A 159 6.06 6.63 6.57
C PHE A 159 6.92 7.83 6.94
N GLY A 160 7.44 8.53 5.92
CA GLY A 160 8.11 9.82 6.09
C GLY A 160 7.12 10.96 6.31
N SER A 161 7.64 12.20 6.34
CA SER A 161 6.84 13.41 6.61
C SER A 161 5.64 13.58 5.67
N VAL A 162 5.81 13.30 4.37
CA VAL A 162 4.76 13.48 3.36
C VAL A 162 3.51 12.64 3.67
N ILE A 163 3.69 11.32 3.80
CA ILE A 163 2.57 10.41 4.08
C ILE A 163 2.13 10.56 5.54
N GLY A 164 3.07 10.77 6.46
CA GLY A 164 2.80 10.96 7.89
C GLY A 164 1.90 12.17 8.17
N THR A 165 1.98 13.26 7.41
CA THR A 165 1.04 14.39 7.52
C THR A 165 -0.41 13.96 7.29
N HIS A 166 -0.64 13.02 6.37
CA HIS A 166 -1.98 12.54 6.01
C HIS A 166 -2.47 11.38 6.86
N LEU A 167 -1.59 10.50 7.33
CA LEU A 167 -2.00 9.33 8.13
C LEU A 167 -1.94 9.58 9.64
N GLY A 168 -1.14 10.54 10.09
CA GLY A 168 -0.84 10.76 11.49
C GLY A 168 0.15 9.73 12.07
N ALA A 169 0.66 10.03 13.26
CA ALA A 169 1.47 9.11 14.05
C ALA A 169 0.62 7.94 14.56
N GLY A 170 1.25 6.79 14.82
CA GLY A 170 0.55 5.57 15.22
C GLY A 170 0.00 4.74 14.05
N SER A 171 0.13 5.24 12.81
CA SER A 171 -0.38 4.57 11.61
C SER A 171 0.43 3.32 11.24
N ILE A 172 -0.28 2.30 10.75
CA ILE A 172 0.26 1.05 10.21
C ILE A 172 -0.40 0.80 8.86
N ALA A 173 0.38 0.28 7.91
CA ALA A 173 -0.14 -0.26 6.67
C ALA A 173 0.54 -1.57 6.31
N LEU A 174 -0.14 -2.32 5.45
CA LEU A 174 0.34 -3.57 4.87
C LEU A 174 0.21 -3.47 3.35
N GLY A 175 1.34 -3.24 2.69
CA GLY A 175 1.45 -3.19 1.24
C GLY A 175 1.82 -4.55 0.66
N TYR A 176 1.33 -4.85 -0.53
CA TYR A 176 1.68 -6.04 -1.29
C TYR A 176 1.82 -5.72 -2.78
N ILE A 177 2.79 -6.34 -3.43
CA ILE A 177 3.10 -6.16 -4.86
C ILE A 177 3.61 -7.49 -5.45
N PRO A 178 3.16 -7.92 -6.64
CA PRO A 178 3.63 -9.16 -7.22
C PRO A 178 5.08 -9.05 -7.70
N VAL A 179 5.79 -10.17 -7.63
CA VAL A 179 7.09 -10.35 -8.29
C VAL A 179 6.83 -10.82 -9.72
N ILE A 180 7.29 -10.05 -10.70
CA ILE A 180 7.12 -10.30 -12.15
C ILE A 180 8.48 -10.52 -12.80
#